data_AF-A0A7L4THK1-F1
#
_entry.id   AF-A0A7L4THK1-F1
#
_cell.length_a   1.000
_cell.length_b   1.000
_cell.length_c   1.000
_cell.angle_alpha   90.00
_cell.angle_beta   90.00
_cell.angle_gamma   90.00
#
_symmetry.space_group_name_H-M   'P 1'
#
loop_
_entity.id
_entity.type
_entity.pdbx_description
1 polymer ?
#
loop_
_entity_poly.entity_id
_entity_poly.type
_entity_poly.pdbx_seq_one_letter_code
_entity_poly.pdbx_strand_id
1 'polypeptide(L)'
;MSSRYGVSIYEDADVYSADVDIYAPCALGATINDDTLERLKASIIAGAANNQLADEQRHGRILREKGIVYAPDFLINAGGIINVYAELEGYDKKEICRKTENIFNTTLEILKKAGANDISTHVAALQIAQQRIEDRKKLNLS
;
A
#
# COMPACT_ATOMS: atom_id res chain seq x y z
N MET A 1 26.45 0.15 5.13
CA MET A 1 24.99 0.41 5.11
C MET A 1 24.48 0.71 6.52
N SER A 2 24.73 -0.18 7.50
CA SER A 2 24.44 0.07 8.93
C SER A 2 25.09 1.36 9.47
N SER A 3 26.40 1.56 9.24
CA SER A 3 27.13 2.74 9.68
C SER A 3 26.69 4.07 9.05
N ARG A 4 25.97 4.05 7.92
CA ARG A 4 25.56 5.27 7.20
C ARG A 4 24.21 5.80 7.65
N TYR A 5 23.33 4.92 8.14
CA TYR A 5 21.94 5.25 8.46
C TYR A 5 21.54 4.86 9.88
N GLY A 6 22.47 4.37 10.71
CA GLY A 6 22.19 3.98 12.10
C GLY A 6 21.20 2.83 12.20
N VAL A 7 21.24 1.87 11.26
CA VAL A 7 20.26 0.77 11.21
C VAL A 7 20.74 -0.43 12.01
N SER A 8 19.80 -1.03 12.76
CA SER A 8 19.96 -2.34 13.40
C SER A 8 19.61 -3.43 12.40
N ILE A 9 20.48 -4.41 12.22
CA ILE A 9 20.26 -5.53 11.31
C ILE A 9 19.58 -6.64 12.10
N TYR A 10 18.44 -7.10 11.61
CA TYR A 10 17.77 -8.32 12.09
C TYR A 10 18.21 -9.47 11.20
N GLU A 11 18.89 -10.46 11.79
CA GLU A 11 19.40 -11.64 11.05
C GLU A 11 18.40 -12.81 11.06
N ASP A 12 17.46 -12.83 12.02
CA ASP A 12 16.46 -13.88 12.17
C ASP A 12 15.11 -13.52 11.53
N ALA A 13 14.28 -14.55 11.28
CA ALA A 13 12.90 -14.46 10.77
C ALA A 13 11.91 -13.72 11.69
N ASP A 14 12.41 -13.00 12.70
CA ASP A 14 11.63 -12.32 13.73
C ASP A 14 11.45 -10.82 13.50
N VAL A 15 11.74 -10.33 12.29
CA VAL A 15 11.44 -8.95 11.89
C VAL A 15 9.96 -8.58 12.11
N TYR A 16 9.07 -9.57 12.12
CA TYR A 16 7.64 -9.39 12.34
C TYR A 16 7.27 -9.08 13.80
N SER A 17 8.08 -9.50 14.78
CA SER A 17 7.83 -9.22 16.21
C SER A 17 8.54 -7.96 16.72
N ALA A 18 9.30 -7.30 15.83
CA ALA A 18 10.06 -6.11 16.14
C ALA A 18 9.13 -5.01 16.70
N ASP A 19 9.60 -4.31 17.71
CA ASP A 19 8.87 -3.20 18.33
C ASP A 19 9.06 -1.94 17.46
N VAL A 20 8.20 -1.80 16.45
CA VAL A 20 8.25 -0.74 15.45
C VAL A 20 6.85 -0.19 15.18
N ASP A 21 6.75 1.10 14.87
CA ASP A 21 5.46 1.72 14.52
C ASP A 21 4.97 1.31 13.13
N ILE A 22 5.91 1.15 12.19
CA ILE A 22 5.64 0.90 10.76
C ILE A 22 6.36 -0.37 10.30
N TYR A 23 5.60 -1.30 9.73
CA TYR A 23 6.13 -2.44 8.97
C TYR A 23 6.10 -2.13 7.47
N ALA A 24 7.26 -2.14 6.81
CA ALA A 24 7.42 -1.80 5.40
C ALA A 24 7.95 -2.99 4.58
N PRO A 25 7.08 -3.94 4.17
CA PRO A 25 7.50 -5.08 3.36
C PRO A 25 7.95 -4.63 1.96
N CYS A 26 9.22 -4.88 1.61
CA CYS A 26 9.82 -4.45 0.34
C CYS A 26 10.54 -5.58 -0.42
N ALA A 27 10.47 -6.82 0.07
CA ALA A 27 11.18 -7.96 -0.50
C ALA A 27 10.24 -8.95 -1.23
N LEU A 28 9.44 -9.68 -0.48
CA LEU A 28 8.53 -10.72 -1.00
C LEU A 28 7.07 -10.41 -0.64
N GLY A 29 6.16 -10.94 -1.45
CA GLY A 29 4.72 -10.94 -1.16
C GLY A 29 4.34 -11.96 -0.08
N ALA A 30 3.05 -11.98 0.27
CA ALA A 30 2.42 -12.89 1.23
C ALA A 30 3.04 -12.86 2.63
N THR A 31 3.79 -11.81 2.97
CA THR A 31 4.41 -11.61 4.28
C THR A 31 3.39 -11.21 5.34
N ILE A 32 2.17 -10.83 4.95
CA ILE A 32 1.03 -10.60 5.84
C ILE A 32 0.08 -11.80 5.70
N ASN A 33 0.16 -12.70 6.67
CA ASN A 33 -0.57 -13.96 6.70
C ASN A 33 -0.98 -14.33 8.13
N ASP A 34 -1.64 -15.47 8.32
CA ASP A 34 -2.12 -15.90 9.63
C ASP A 34 -0.99 -15.95 10.70
N ASP A 35 0.23 -16.38 10.36
CA ASP A 35 1.37 -16.42 11.31
C ASP A 35 1.88 -15.01 11.66
N THR A 36 2.12 -14.17 10.65
CA THR A 36 2.74 -12.86 10.88
C THR A 36 1.76 -11.87 11.51
N LEU A 37 0.46 -11.98 11.26
CA LEU A 37 -0.59 -11.14 11.86
C LEU A 37 -0.73 -11.32 13.37
N GLU A 38 -0.32 -12.47 13.92
CA GLU A 38 -0.28 -12.71 15.36
C GLU A 38 0.93 -12.05 16.03
N ARG A 39 2.01 -11.87 15.27
CA ARG A 39 3.32 -11.40 15.78
C ARG A 39 3.54 -9.90 15.55
N LEU A 40 2.92 -9.33 14.52
CA LEU A 40 3.04 -7.93 14.14
C LEU A 40 2.62 -6.99 15.28
N LYS A 41 3.56 -6.16 15.73
CA LYS A 41 3.33 -5.07 16.68
C LYS A 41 3.07 -3.72 16.01
N ALA A 42 3.39 -3.60 14.73
CA ALA A 42 3.25 -2.36 13.97
C ALA A 42 1.78 -1.93 13.87
N SER A 43 1.56 -0.63 14.01
CA SER A 43 0.25 -0.01 13.83
C SER A 43 0.00 0.39 12.38
N ILE A 44 1.05 0.43 11.55
CA ILE A 44 0.97 0.82 10.15
C ILE A 44 1.73 -0.21 9.30
N ILE A 45 1.14 -0.58 8.17
CA ILE A 45 1.77 -1.38 7.13
C ILE A 45 1.79 -0.56 5.83
N ALA A 46 2.99 -0.25 5.35
CA ALA A 46 3.22 0.56 4.16
C ALA A 46 4.55 0.17 3.50
N GLY A 47 4.47 -0.76 2.54
CA GLY A 47 5.65 -1.31 1.85
C GLY A 47 5.51 -1.32 0.34
N ALA A 48 6.62 -1.55 -0.36
CA ALA A 48 6.69 -1.58 -1.83
C ALA A 48 6.56 -2.99 -2.45
N ALA A 49 6.54 -4.06 -1.64
CA ALA A 49 6.38 -5.42 -2.14
C ALA A 49 5.01 -5.60 -2.82
N ASN A 50 4.93 -6.49 -3.81
CA ASN A 50 3.68 -6.87 -4.45
C ASN A 50 3.00 -8.01 -3.69
N ASN A 51 1.67 -8.08 -3.76
CA ASN A 51 0.83 -9.12 -3.17
C ASN A 51 1.12 -9.31 -1.67
N GLN A 52 1.15 -8.24 -0.89
CA GLN A 52 1.61 -8.27 0.51
C GLN A 52 0.71 -9.13 1.41
N LEU A 53 -0.61 -9.07 1.18
CA LEU A 53 -1.59 -9.91 1.83
C LEU A 53 -1.61 -11.29 1.17
N ALA A 54 -1.40 -12.36 1.95
CA ALA A 54 -1.50 -13.72 1.41
C ALA A 54 -2.94 -14.10 1.00
N ASP A 55 -3.94 -13.57 1.71
CA ASP A 55 -5.37 -13.57 1.35
C ASP A 55 -5.89 -12.14 1.55
N GLU A 56 -6.14 -11.46 0.44
CA GLU A 56 -6.50 -10.04 0.42
C GLU A 56 -7.80 -9.73 1.18
N GLN A 57 -8.77 -10.64 1.12
CA GLN A 57 -10.07 -10.47 1.74
C GLN A 57 -10.02 -10.79 3.23
N ARG A 58 -9.42 -11.93 3.59
CA ARG A 58 -9.29 -12.36 4.99
C ARG A 58 -8.34 -11.45 5.76
N HIS A 59 -7.10 -11.29 5.29
CA HIS A 59 -6.08 -10.53 6.02
C HIS A 59 -6.37 -9.03 6.01
N GLY A 60 -6.96 -8.50 4.93
CA GLY A 60 -7.44 -7.12 4.92
C GLY A 60 -8.51 -6.84 5.98
N ARG A 61 -9.44 -7.78 6.24
CA ARG A 61 -10.43 -7.66 7.33
C ARG A 61 -9.77 -7.74 8.70
N ILE A 62 -8.87 -8.70 8.91
CA ILE A 62 -8.18 -8.87 10.19
C ILE A 62 -7.35 -7.62 10.56
N LEU A 63 -6.66 -7.02 9.60
CA LEU A 63 -5.90 -5.77 9.83
C LEU A 63 -6.82 -4.65 10.31
N ARG A 64 -7.98 -4.47 9.65
CA ARG A 64 -9.00 -3.50 10.08
C ARG A 64 -9.51 -3.79 11.48
N GLU A 65 -9.86 -5.04 11.79
CA GLU A 65 -10.37 -5.46 13.10
C GLU A 65 -9.34 -5.24 14.23
N LYS A 66 -8.05 -5.42 13.92
CA LYS A 66 -6.93 -5.10 14.82
C LYS A 66 -6.60 -3.60 14.90
N GLY A 67 -7.25 -2.75 14.11
CA GLY A 67 -6.94 -1.32 14.03
C GLY A 67 -5.59 -0.99 13.36
N ILE A 68 -5.02 -1.94 12.61
CA ILE A 68 -3.76 -1.75 11.88
C ILE A 68 -4.06 -1.05 10.55
N VAL A 69 -3.42 0.10 10.34
CA VAL A 69 -3.56 0.87 9.10
C VAL A 69 -2.76 0.19 8.00
N TYR A 70 -3.45 -0.30 6.97
CA TYR A 70 -2.82 -0.89 5.80
C TYR A 70 -2.96 0.02 4.58
N ALA A 71 -1.84 0.41 3.98
CA ALA A 71 -1.84 1.08 2.69
C ALA A 71 -1.68 0.03 1.57
N PRO A 72 -2.65 -0.10 0.65
CA PRO A 72 -2.64 -1.14 -0.39
C PRO A 72 -1.35 -1.13 -1.21
N ASP A 73 -0.82 -2.31 -1.48
CA ASP A 73 0.45 -2.51 -2.18
C ASP A 73 0.45 -1.92 -3.59
N PHE A 74 -0.55 -2.25 -4.41
CA PHE A 74 -0.73 -1.76 -5.77
C PHE A 74 -0.92 -0.23 -5.85
N LEU A 75 -1.21 0.42 -4.72
CA LEU A 75 -1.26 1.87 -4.61
C LEU A 75 0.12 2.45 -4.27
N ILE A 76 0.74 1.98 -3.18
CA ILE A 76 2.03 2.53 -2.71
C ILE A 76 3.13 2.31 -3.75
N ASN A 77 3.14 1.15 -4.42
CA ASN A 77 4.16 0.82 -5.40
C ASN A 77 3.87 1.38 -6.81
N ALA A 78 2.78 2.13 -7.00
CA ALA A 78 2.35 2.67 -8.28
C ALA A 78 3.37 3.63 -8.93
N GLY A 79 4.31 4.18 -8.15
CA GLY A 79 5.37 5.05 -8.64
C GLY A 79 6.19 4.43 -9.77
N GLY A 80 6.40 3.10 -9.75
CA GLY A 80 7.08 2.39 -10.84
C GLY A 80 6.34 2.47 -12.17
N ILE A 81 5.02 2.22 -12.16
CA ILE A 81 4.18 2.29 -13.36
C ILE A 81 4.03 3.74 -13.84
N ILE A 82 3.91 4.70 -12.92
CA ILE A 82 3.88 6.14 -13.26
C ILE A 82 5.15 6.53 -14.01
N ASN A 83 6.31 6.07 -13.56
CA ASN A 83 7.58 6.36 -14.22
C ASN A 83 7.64 5.73 -15.62
N VAL A 84 7.28 4.45 -15.78
CA VAL A 84 7.27 3.78 -17.08
C VAL A 84 6.31 4.47 -18.06
N TYR A 85 5.12 4.87 -17.60
CA TYR A 85 4.18 5.61 -18.44
C TYR A 85 4.73 6.99 -18.84
N ALA A 86 5.38 7.68 -17.90
CA ALA A 86 5.99 8.98 -18.16
C ALA A 86 7.12 8.91 -19.21
N GLU A 87 7.91 7.83 -19.22
CA GLU A 87 8.92 7.59 -20.25
C GLU A 87 8.30 7.44 -21.65
N LEU A 88 7.15 6.78 -21.75
CA LEU A 88 6.42 6.63 -23.02
C LEU A 88 5.83 7.95 -23.54
N GLU A 89 5.34 8.80 -22.64
CA GLU A 89 4.73 10.11 -22.98
C GLU A 89 5.74 11.25 -23.08
N GLY A 90 7.02 11.00 -22.78
CA GLY A 90 8.07 12.01 -22.79
C GLY A 90 7.91 13.09 -21.70
N TYR A 91 7.36 12.73 -20.54
CA TYR A 91 7.20 13.67 -19.43
C TYR A 91 8.53 14.02 -18.76
N ASP A 92 8.60 15.25 -18.25
CA ASP A 92 9.75 15.69 -17.47
C ASP A 92 9.70 15.16 -16.02
N LYS A 93 10.83 15.29 -15.32
CA LYS A 93 10.97 14.86 -13.93
C LYS A 93 9.96 15.54 -12.99
N LYS A 94 9.58 16.79 -13.27
CA LYS A 94 8.67 17.55 -12.42
C LYS A 94 7.26 16.97 -12.49
N GLU A 95 6.82 16.59 -13.68
CA GLU A 95 5.52 15.96 -13.91
C GLU A 95 5.47 14.53 -13.33
N ILE A 96 6.58 13.78 -13.40
CA ILE A 96 6.72 12.47 -12.73
C ILE A 96 6.58 12.61 -11.21
N CYS A 97 7.30 13.56 -10.60
CA CYS A 97 7.20 13.84 -9.18
C CYS A 97 5.77 14.21 -8.79
N ARG A 98 5.14 15.13 -9.53
CA ARG A 98 3.76 15.56 -9.28
C ARG A 98 2.75 14.40 -9.36
N LYS A 99 2.89 13.51 -10.35
CA LYS A 99 2.02 12.32 -10.47
C LYS A 99 2.28 11.31 -9.35
N THR A 100 3.53 11.13 -8.95
CA THR A 100 3.90 10.26 -7.82
C THR A 100 3.38 10.80 -6.49
N GLU A 101 3.42 12.12 -6.28
CA GLU A 101 2.86 12.78 -5.08
C GLU A 101 1.35 12.54 -4.93
N ASN A 102 0.62 12.32 -6.03
CA ASN A 102 -0.80 11.97 -5.97
C ASN A 102 -1.09 10.60 -5.33
N ILE A 103 -0.09 9.74 -5.14
CA ILE A 103 -0.22 8.51 -4.35
C ILE A 103 -0.63 8.85 -2.92
N PHE A 104 -0.06 9.91 -2.34
CA PHE A 104 -0.42 10.39 -1.00
C PHE A 104 -1.91 10.75 -0.91
N ASN A 105 -2.39 11.56 -1.86
CA ASN A 105 -3.79 11.99 -1.90
C ASN A 105 -4.76 10.81 -2.07
N THR A 106 -4.41 9.86 -2.95
CA THR A 106 -5.22 8.65 -3.17
C THR A 106 -5.21 7.74 -1.94
N THR A 107 -4.09 7.66 -1.22
CA THR A 107 -4.01 6.92 0.05
C THR A 107 -4.96 7.52 1.08
N LEU A 108 -4.96 8.84 1.24
CA LEU A 108 -5.89 9.52 2.15
C LEU A 108 -7.37 9.30 1.76
N GLU A 109 -7.69 9.32 0.47
CA GLU A 109 -9.03 9.01 -0.04
C GLU A 109 -9.47 7.59 0.36
N ILE A 110 -8.59 6.60 0.18
CA ILE A 110 -8.83 5.21 0.53
C ILE A 110 -9.03 5.04 2.03
N LEU A 111 -8.17 5.64 2.86
CA LEU A 111 -8.29 5.57 4.32
C LEU A 111 -9.60 6.18 4.80
N LYS A 112 -9.97 7.35 4.27
CA LYS A 112 -11.24 8.01 4.60
C LYS A 112 -12.44 7.15 4.19
N LYS A 113 -12.43 6.60 2.98
CA LYS A 113 -13.52 5.73 2.49
C LYS A 113 -13.63 4.45 3.31
N ALA A 114 -12.50 3.83 3.65
CA ALA A 114 -12.45 2.63 4.48
C ALA A 114 -13.06 2.89 5.86
N GLY A 115 -12.67 3.98 6.52
CA GLY A 115 -13.22 4.36 7.82
C GLY A 115 -14.70 4.76 7.78
N ALA A 116 -15.13 5.50 6.75
CA ALA A 116 -16.52 5.94 6.63
C ALA A 116 -17.51 4.79 6.35
N ASN A 117 -17.06 3.76 5.63
CA ASN A 117 -17.91 2.64 5.21
C ASN A 117 -17.67 1.36 6.03
N ASP A 118 -16.79 1.41 7.03
CA ASP A 118 -16.36 0.26 7.82
C ASP A 118 -15.93 -0.95 6.96
N ILE A 119 -15.02 -0.72 6.01
CA ILE A 119 -14.46 -1.73 5.10
C ILE A 119 -12.93 -1.72 5.16
N SER A 120 -12.29 -2.81 4.71
CA SER A 120 -10.83 -2.82 4.61
C SER A 120 -10.33 -1.82 3.56
N THR A 121 -9.11 -1.33 3.74
CA THR A 121 -8.48 -0.40 2.78
C THR A 121 -8.27 -1.04 1.41
N HIS A 122 -8.01 -2.35 1.36
CA HIS A 122 -7.96 -3.11 0.11
C HIS A 122 -9.29 -3.05 -0.65
N VAL A 123 -10.43 -3.30 0.03
CA VAL A 123 -11.76 -3.20 -0.59
C VAL A 123 -12.08 -1.77 -1.00
N ALA A 124 -11.78 -0.78 -0.15
CA ALA A 124 -12.00 0.63 -0.47
C ALA A 124 -11.22 1.08 -1.72
N ALA A 125 -9.98 0.61 -1.86
CA ALA A 125 -9.13 0.90 -3.02
C ALA A 125 -9.68 0.30 -4.32
N LEU A 126 -10.13 -0.96 -4.29
CA LEU A 126 -10.80 -1.58 -5.43
C LEU A 126 -12.08 -0.83 -5.83
N GLN A 127 -12.90 -0.43 -4.85
CA GLN A 127 -14.11 0.36 -5.12
C GLN A 127 -13.79 1.72 -5.74
N ILE A 128 -12.74 2.42 -5.28
CA ILE A 128 -12.31 3.70 -5.87
C ILE A 128 -11.80 3.48 -7.30
N ALA A 129 -10.99 2.46 -7.54
CA ALA A 129 -10.49 2.13 -8.87
C ALA A 129 -11.65 1.84 -9.84
N GLN A 130 -12.60 1.00 -9.43
CA GLN A 130 -13.78 0.65 -10.22
C GLN A 130 -14.63 1.89 -10.53
N GLN A 131 -14.89 2.74 -9.54
CA GLN A 131 -15.65 3.98 -9.73
C GLN A 131 -14.99 4.89 -10.77
N ARG A 132 -13.66 5.08 -10.68
CA ARG A 132 -12.90 5.90 -11.64
C ARG A 132 -13.01 5.36 -13.07
N ILE A 133 -13.02 4.04 -13.25
CA ILE A 133 -13.21 3.40 -14.56
C ILE A 133 -14.61 3.67 -15.11
N GLU A 134 -15.64 3.52 -14.27
CA GLU A 134 -17.03 3.73 -14.65
C GLU A 134 -17.33 5.19 -15.01
N ASP A 135 -16.81 6.14 -14.24
CA ASP A 135 -17.00 7.57 -14.50
C ASP A 135 -16.35 7.98 -15.83
N ARG A 136 -15.16 7.43 -16.12
CA ARG A 136 -14.49 7.64 -17.42
C ARG A 136 -15.26 7.05 -18.59
N LYS A 137 -15.87 5.87 -18.43
CA LYS A 137 -16.71 5.27 -19.47
C LYS A 137 -17.92 6.15 -19.79
N LYS A 138 -18.59 6.71 -18.78
CA LYS A 138 -19.76 7.58 -18.96
C LYS A 138 -19.40 8.87 -19.71
N LEU A 139 -18.28 9.50 -19.36
CA LEU A 139 -17.79 10.72 -20.02
C LEU A 139 -17.41 10.51 -21.50
N ASN A 140 -16.95 9.32 -21.87
CA ASN A 140 -16.60 9.01 -23.26
C ASN A 140 -17.83 8.63 -24.11
N LEU A 141 -18.99 8.42 -23.48
CA LEU A 141 -20.26 8.08 -24.14
C LEU A 141 -21.22 9.29 -24.25
N SER A 142 -20.86 10.43 -23.66
CA SER A 142 -21.58 11.72 -23.71
C SER A 142 -20.88 12.70 -24.64
#